data_AF-A0A1X0KHL2-F1
#
_entry.id   AF-A0A1X0KHL2-F1
#
_cell.length_a   1.000
_cell.length_b   1.000
_cell.length_c   1.000
_cell.angle_alpha   90.00
_cell.angle_beta   90.00
_cell.angle_gamma   90.00
#
_symmetry.space_group_name_H-M   'P 1'
#
loop_
_entity.id
_entity.type
_entity.pdbx_description
1 polymer ?
#
loop_
_entity_poly.entity_id
_entity_poly.type
_entity_poly.pdbx_seq_one_letter_code
_entity_poly.pdbx_strand_id
1 'polypeptide(L)'
;MKTKRSRGATIVAAGVLAVAGLMTTGVGVGNADTIQTEGNYPTRQACQDAGPGVKASTPGNWNNFWCIPDRNVNGNWKLVLSN
;
A
#
# COMPACT_ATOMS: atom_id res chain seq x y z
N MET A 1 -0.96 39.66 -38.58
CA MET A 1 -0.21 38.39 -38.70
C MET A 1 -1.10 37.23 -38.28
N LYS A 2 -1.53 36.35 -39.21
CA LYS A 2 -2.23 35.10 -38.85
C LYS A 2 -1.18 34.00 -38.71
N THR A 3 -0.81 33.68 -37.48
CA THR A 3 0.12 32.60 -37.14
C THR A 3 -0.50 31.27 -37.56
N LYS A 4 -0.02 30.67 -38.66
CA LYS A 4 -0.32 29.27 -39.01
C LYS A 4 0.30 28.39 -37.93
N ARG A 5 -0.45 28.04 -36.89
CA ARG A 5 -0.04 26.97 -35.96
C ARG A 5 0.03 25.69 -36.78
N SER A 6 1.25 25.19 -36.98
CA SER A 6 1.51 23.96 -37.72
C SER A 6 0.91 22.80 -36.94
N ARG A 7 0.17 21.92 -37.64
CA ARG A 7 -0.45 20.72 -37.05
C ARG A 7 0.58 19.82 -36.34
N GLY A 8 1.84 19.86 -36.78
CA GLY A 8 2.96 19.16 -36.13
C GLY A 8 3.25 19.64 -34.71
N ALA A 9 3.11 20.93 -34.42
CA ALA A 9 3.35 21.46 -33.07
C ALA A 9 2.32 20.94 -32.05
N THR A 10 1.07 20.71 -32.48
CA THR A 10 0.02 20.14 -31.63
C THR A 10 0.27 18.68 -31.31
N ILE A 11 0.77 17.88 -32.26
CA ILE A 11 1.06 16.46 -32.05
C ILE A 11 2.23 16.29 -31.07
N VAL A 12 3.28 17.09 -31.21
CA VAL A 12 4.44 17.06 -30.28
C VAL A 12 4.01 17.44 -28.88
N ALA A 13 3.20 18.50 -28.72
CA ALA A 13 2.71 18.92 -27.41
C ALA A 13 1.83 17.83 -26.75
N ALA A 14 0.96 17.17 -27.51
CA ALA A 14 0.14 16.07 -27.01
C ALA A 14 0.98 14.85 -26.60
N GLY A 15 2.01 14.50 -27.39
CA GLY A 15 2.93 13.42 -27.06
C GLY A 15 3.73 13.68 -25.79
N VAL A 16 4.26 14.90 -25.63
CA VAL A 16 5.01 15.30 -24.42
C VAL A 16 4.11 15.28 -23.18
N LEU A 17 2.87 15.77 -23.28
CA LEU A 17 1.92 15.75 -22.17
C LEU A 17 1.50 14.32 -21.78
N ALA A 18 1.27 13.44 -22.75
CA ALA A 18 0.95 12.03 -22.48
C ALA A 18 2.11 11.30 -21.79
N VAL A 19 3.34 11.55 -22.25
CA VAL A 19 4.57 10.96 -21.68
C VAL A 19 4.84 11.51 -20.27
N ALA A 20 4.68 12.82 -20.04
CA ALA A 20 4.80 13.42 -18.71
C ALA A 20 3.72 12.92 -17.73
N GLY A 21 2.49 12.71 -18.22
CA GLY A 21 1.40 12.10 -17.46
C GLY A 21 1.73 10.67 -17.02
N LEU A 22 2.26 9.84 -17.94
CA LEU A 22 2.68 8.48 -17.64
C LEU A 22 3.84 8.43 -16.63
N MET A 23 4.82 9.34 -16.73
CA MET A 23 5.91 9.42 -15.74
C MET A 23 5.41 9.74 -14.33
N THR A 24 4.30 10.48 -14.20
CA THR A 24 3.72 10.83 -12.89
C THR A 24 2.87 9.71 -12.30
N THR A 25 2.40 8.76 -13.12
CA THR A 25 1.70 7.55 -12.63
C THR A 25 2.65 6.49 -12.03
N GLY A 26 3.95 6.76 -12.06
CA GLY A 26 4.98 5.95 -11.43
C GLY A 26 4.95 6.06 -9.91
N VAL A 27 4.31 5.08 -9.28
CA VAL A 27 4.69 4.53 -7.97
C VAL A 27 4.52 5.49 -6.77
N GLY A 28 3.27 5.82 -6.47
CA GLY A 28 2.85 6.10 -5.10
C GLY A 28 2.60 4.81 -4.32
N VAL A 29 3.53 3.84 -4.32
CA VAL A 29 3.50 2.75 -3.35
C VAL A 29 4.10 3.32 -2.08
N GLY A 30 3.25 3.89 -1.22
CA GLY A 30 3.65 4.17 0.15
C GLY A 30 4.12 2.85 0.75
N ASN A 31 5.40 2.74 1.05
CA ASN A 31 5.95 1.63 1.83
C ASN A 31 5.42 1.80 3.25
N ALA A 32 4.19 1.35 3.49
CA ALA A 32 3.76 1.04 4.84
C ALA A 32 4.48 -0.27 5.18
N ASP A 33 5.50 -0.18 6.04
CA ASP A 33 6.11 -1.38 6.59
C ASP A 33 4.98 -2.21 7.18
N THR A 34 4.78 -3.41 6.64
CA THR A 34 3.76 -4.34 7.12
C THR A 34 4.42 -5.66 7.48
N ILE A 35 4.49 -5.95 8.78
CA ILE A 35 5.03 -7.22 9.25
C ILE A 35 3.90 -8.12 9.71
N GLN A 36 3.86 -9.34 9.19
CA GLN A 36 3.01 -10.37 9.75
C GLN A 36 3.75 -10.95 10.94
N THR A 37 3.24 -10.71 12.14
CA THR A 37 3.80 -11.32 13.34
C THR A 37 3.54 -12.82 13.33
N GLU A 38 4.45 -13.60 13.91
CA GLU A 38 4.44 -15.06 13.82
C GLU A 38 3.28 -15.74 14.59
N GLY A 39 2.42 -14.94 15.24
CA GLY A 39 1.26 -15.41 15.97
C GLY A 39 0.12 -15.86 15.04
N ASN A 40 -0.32 -17.11 15.21
CA ASN A 40 -1.51 -17.65 14.54
C ASN A 40 -2.64 -17.79 15.57
N TYR A 41 -3.72 -17.05 15.37
CA TYR A 41 -4.83 -16.94 16.32
C TYR A 41 -6.04 -17.75 15.85
N PRO A 42 -6.68 -18.56 16.71
CA PRO A 42 -7.81 -19.40 16.31
C PRO A 42 -9.12 -18.61 16.09
N THR A 43 -9.20 -17.37 16.57
CA THR A 43 -10.37 -16.51 16.38
C THR A 43 -9.96 -15.07 16.11
N ARG A 44 -10.84 -14.32 15.44
CA ARG A 44 -10.63 -12.88 15.19
C ARG A 44 -10.49 -12.09 16.49
N GLN A 45 -11.28 -12.45 17.50
CA GLN A 45 -11.29 -11.79 18.81
C GLN A 45 -9.92 -11.94 19.50
N ALA A 46 -9.38 -13.16 19.52
CA ALA A 46 -8.07 -13.42 20.12
C ALA A 46 -6.94 -12.62 19.43
N CYS A 47 -7.01 -12.44 18.11
CA CYS A 47 -6.07 -11.57 17.40
C CYS A 47 -6.22 -10.09 17.79
N GLN A 48 -7.45 -9.61 17.99
CA GLN A 48 -7.71 -8.22 18.40
C GLN A 48 -7.25 -7.96 19.84
N ASP A 49 -7.47 -8.91 20.75
CA ASP A 49 -7.04 -8.82 22.15
C ASP A 49 -5.51 -8.89 22.28
N ALA A 50 -4.85 -9.71 21.46
CA ALA A 50 -3.39 -9.80 21.41
C ALA A 50 -2.74 -8.64 20.63
N GLY A 51 -3.49 -7.98 19.73
CA GLY A 51 -3.13 -6.81 18.93
C GLY A 51 -2.23 -5.79 19.65
N PRO A 52 -2.75 -5.15 20.70
CA PRO A 52 -2.03 -4.12 21.45
C PRO A 52 -0.75 -4.64 22.11
N GLY A 53 -0.79 -5.86 22.66
CA GLY A 53 0.36 -6.46 23.34
C GLY A 53 1.48 -6.81 22.38
N VAL A 54 1.15 -7.38 21.22
CA VAL A 54 2.12 -7.72 20.18
C VAL A 54 2.71 -6.49 19.54
N LYS A 55 1.92 -5.43 19.33
CA LYS A 55 2.42 -4.13 18.88
C LYS A 55 3.46 -3.56 19.86
N ALA A 56 3.25 -3.69 21.16
CA ALA A 56 4.17 -3.19 22.18
C ALA A 56 5.44 -4.03 22.31
N SER A 57 5.36 -5.35 22.09
CA SER A 57 6.51 -6.25 22.20
C SER A 57 7.33 -6.36 20.92
N THR A 58 6.75 -6.04 19.75
CA THR A 58 7.46 -6.11 18.46
C THR A 58 8.32 -4.85 18.27
N PRO A 59 9.65 -4.99 18.12
CA PRO A 59 10.52 -3.85 17.87
C PRO A 59 10.19 -3.23 16.51
N GLY A 60 9.78 -1.96 16.51
CA GLY A 60 9.40 -1.20 15.32
C GLY A 60 8.37 -0.12 15.68
N ASN A 61 8.29 0.93 14.86
CA ASN A 61 7.34 2.03 15.10
C ASN A 61 5.97 1.71 14.47
N TRP A 62 5.26 0.72 15.00
CA TRP A 62 3.98 0.28 14.43
C TRP A 62 2.83 1.18 14.90
N ASN A 63 2.17 1.90 13.99
CA ASN A 63 1.03 2.77 14.32
C ASN A 63 -0.28 1.99 14.37
N ASN A 64 -0.47 1.06 13.44
CA ASN A 64 -1.68 0.29 13.25
C ASN A 64 -1.44 -1.21 13.40
N PHE A 65 -2.50 -1.93 13.73
CA PHE A 65 -2.54 -3.39 13.70
C PHE A 65 -3.84 -3.84 13.06
N TRP A 66 -3.82 -4.97 12.39
CA TRP A 66 -5.01 -5.55 11.78
C TRP A 66 -4.93 -7.07 11.76
N CYS A 67 -6.10 -7.68 11.84
CA CYS A 67 -6.27 -9.13 11.86
C CYS A 67 -6.77 -9.58 10.50
N ILE A 68 -5.96 -10.37 9.79
CA ILE A 68 -6.31 -10.95 8.50
C ILE A 68 -6.50 -12.46 8.64
N PRO A 69 -7.47 -13.09 7.95
CA PRO A 69 -7.60 -14.53 7.95
C PRO A 69 -6.38 -15.16 7.25
N ASP A 70 -5.78 -16.17 7.87
CA ASP A 70 -4.68 -16.92 7.28
C ASP A 70 -5.20 -17.77 6.11
N ARG A 71 -4.57 -17.65 4.95
CA ARG A 71 -4.98 -18.38 3.75
C ARG A 71 -4.47 -19.82 3.70
N ASN A 72 -3.50 -20.18 4.54
CA ASN A 72 -2.91 -21.51 4.61
C ASN A 72 -3.59 -22.36 5.68
N VAL A 73 -4.10 -21.75 6.75
CA VAL A 73 -4.79 -22.43 7.85
C VAL A 73 -6.20 -21.86 8.00
N ASN A 74 -7.17 -22.61 7.50
CA ASN A 74 -8.57 -22.18 7.46
C ASN A 74 -9.13 -22.04 8.88
N GLY A 75 -9.70 -20.87 9.19
CA GLY A 75 -10.19 -20.54 10.53
C GLY A 75 -9.19 -19.81 11.43
N ASN A 76 -7.91 -19.75 11.04
CA ASN A 76 -6.92 -18.99 11.78
C ASN A 76 -6.79 -17.55 11.27
N TRP A 77 -6.28 -16.70 12.14
CA TRP A 77 -6.08 -15.27 11.95
C TRP A 77 -4.63 -14.92 12.21
N LYS A 78 -4.08 -14.04 11.38
CA LYS A 78 -2.77 -13.45 11.55
C LYS A 78 -2.87 -12.00 11.94
N LEU A 79 -1.97 -11.59 12.83
CA LEU A 79 -1.83 -10.22 13.25
C LEU A 79 -0.73 -9.57 12.43
N VAL A 80 -1.10 -8.53 11.70
CA VAL A 80 -0.18 -7.77 10.89
C VAL A 80 -0.12 -6.36 11.45
N LEU A 81 1.10 -5.90 11.68
CA LEU A 81 1.38 -4.55 12.15
C LEU A 81 1.70 -3.66 10.96
N SER A 82 1.35 -2.39 11.04
CA SER A 82 1.64 -1.39 10.01
C SER A 82 2.09 -0.07 10.63
N ASN A 83 3.05 0.59 9.99
CA ASN A 83 3.44 1.98 10.31
C ASN A 83 2.75 2.95 9.36
#